data_AF-A0A520IH15-F1
#
_entry.id   AF-A0A520IH15-F1
#
_cell.length_a   1.000
_cell.length_b   1.000
_cell.length_c   1.000
_cell.angle_alpha   90.00
_cell.angle_beta   90.00
_cell.angle_gamma   90.00
#
_symmetry.space_group_name_H-M   'P 1'
#
loop_
_entity.id
_entity.type
_entity.pdbx_description
1 polymer ?
#
loop_
_entity_poly.entity_id
_entity_poly.type
_entity_poly.pdbx_seq_one_letter_code
_entity_poly.pdbx_strand_id
1 'polypeptide(L)'
;MPASLLSIHDWAGTAFTCALLQLLTMAAHGQTKPILSRKPPVEAGVSKQLAIHRKQTISQLAYALQFDIPPRKDQPIAATETISFDWKQNDQPIQLDFKEQRTQLRRIQVNQADIPIVF
;
A
#
# COMPACT_ATOMS: atom_id res chain seq x y z
N MET A 1 -17.17 -77.98 14.60
CA MET A 1 -17.03 -76.60 14.08
C MET A 1 -15.60 -76.13 14.35
N PRO A 2 -14.65 -76.24 13.41
CA PRO A 2 -13.33 -75.64 13.53
C PRO A 2 -13.27 -74.30 12.76
N ALA A 3 -12.51 -73.34 13.29
CA ALA A 3 -12.14 -72.11 12.59
C ALA A 3 -10.64 -71.84 12.75
N SER A 4 -10.08 -71.17 11.74
CA SER A 4 -8.74 -70.58 11.60
C SER A 4 -7.62 -71.41 10.92
N LEU A 5 -7.76 -71.49 9.59
CA LEU A 5 -6.85 -70.95 8.55
C LEU A 5 -6.04 -69.71 9.01
N LEU A 6 -4.83 -69.33 8.54
CA LEU A 6 -4.14 -69.55 7.26
C LEU A 6 -2.64 -69.17 7.36
N SER A 7 -1.82 -69.91 6.61
CA SER A 7 -0.43 -69.63 6.18
C SER A 7 -0.29 -68.30 5.42
N ILE A 8 0.76 -67.49 5.63
CA ILE A 8 2.11 -67.50 5.01
C ILE A 8 2.15 -67.04 3.52
N HIS A 9 2.77 -65.86 3.35
CA HIS A 9 3.60 -65.30 2.26
C HIS A 9 3.08 -65.15 0.82
N ASP A 10 3.13 -63.89 0.35
CA ASP A 10 3.65 -63.51 -0.98
C ASP A 10 4.25 -62.09 -0.92
N TRP A 11 5.58 -61.97 -0.74
CA TRP A 11 6.32 -60.69 -0.63
C TRP A 11 7.34 -60.49 -1.76
N ALA A 12 7.13 -61.09 -2.93
CA ALA A 12 8.08 -61.00 -4.04
C ALA A 12 7.65 -60.00 -5.15
N GLY A 13 6.41 -59.50 -5.15
CA GLY A 13 5.87 -58.66 -6.23
C GLY A 13 5.97 -57.14 -6.02
N THR A 14 6.22 -56.67 -4.79
CA THR A 14 6.11 -55.24 -4.43
C THR A 14 7.44 -54.48 -4.42
N ALA A 15 8.58 -55.18 -4.45
CA ALA A 15 9.88 -54.53 -4.38
C ALA A 15 10.37 -53.97 -5.73
N PHE A 16 9.97 -54.56 -6.86
CA PHE A 16 10.42 -54.13 -8.19
C PHE A 16 9.58 -53.00 -8.81
N THR A 17 8.39 -52.74 -8.31
CA THR A 17 7.53 -51.63 -8.79
C THR A 17 7.88 -50.28 -8.15
N CYS A 18 8.55 -50.27 -6.99
CA CYS A 18 8.93 -49.01 -6.32
C CYS A 18 10.19 -48.34 -6.90
N ALA A 19 11.12 -49.10 -7.50
CA ALA A 19 12.35 -48.51 -8.05
C ALA A 19 12.14 -47.74 -9.37
N LEU A 20 11.12 -48.11 -10.16
CA LEU A 20 10.81 -47.45 -11.43
C LEU A 20 10.00 -46.15 -11.26
N LEU A 21 9.35 -45.95 -10.12
CA LEU A 21 8.58 -44.73 -9.83
C LEU A 21 9.44 -43.60 -9.22
N GLN A 22 10.64 -43.90 -8.73
CA GLN A 22 11.52 -42.91 -8.09
C GLN A 22 12.33 -42.08 -9.11
N LEU A 23 12.51 -42.53 -10.36
CA LEU A 23 13.19 -41.77 -11.41
C LEU A 23 12.34 -40.63 -12.03
N LEU A 24 11.04 -40.54 -11.73
CA LEU A 24 10.15 -39.48 -12.22
C LEU A 24 10.01 -38.27 -11.28
N THR A 25 10.74 -38.23 -10.15
CA THR A 25 10.66 -37.12 -9.18
C THR A 25 11.78 -36.07 -9.30
N MET A 26 12.71 -36.22 -10.26
CA MET A 26 13.84 -35.30 -10.47
C MET A 26 13.53 -34.13 -11.44
N ALA A 27 12.29 -33.64 -11.49
CA ALA A 27 11.93 -32.47 -12.31
C ALA A 27 10.88 -31.55 -11.65
N ALA A 28 11.09 -31.24 -10.37
CA ALA A 28 10.57 -30.02 -9.78
C ALA A 28 11.50 -29.56 -8.66
N HIS A 29 12.80 -29.42 -8.96
CA HIS A 29 13.67 -28.55 -8.18
C HIS A 29 13.11 -27.14 -8.31
N GLY A 30 12.25 -26.76 -7.37
CA GLY A 30 11.92 -25.37 -7.09
C GLY A 30 13.20 -24.67 -6.67
N GLN A 31 13.93 -24.15 -7.66
CA GLN A 31 15.02 -23.20 -7.45
C GLN A 31 14.36 -21.97 -6.83
N THR A 32 14.34 -21.93 -5.49
CA THR A 32 14.12 -20.72 -4.71
C THR A 32 15.27 -19.77 -5.06
N LYS A 33 15.04 -18.92 -6.07
CA LYS A 33 15.97 -17.83 -6.39
C LYS A 33 16.22 -17.06 -5.10
N PRO A 34 17.49 -16.92 -4.65
CA PRO A 34 17.78 -16.08 -3.51
C PRO A 34 17.31 -14.67 -3.86
N ILE A 35 16.33 -14.15 -3.10
CA ILE A 35 15.94 -12.76 -3.20
C ILE A 35 17.16 -11.98 -2.74
N LEU A 36 17.93 -11.47 -3.71
CA LEU A 36 19.03 -10.56 -3.45
C LEU A 36 18.49 -9.41 -2.60
N SER A 37 19.03 -9.28 -1.39
CA SER A 37 18.64 -8.27 -0.44
C SER A 37 19.02 -6.89 -0.96
N ARG A 38 17.99 -6.08 -1.27
CA ARG A 38 17.88 -4.64 -0.95
C ARG A 38 18.55 -3.67 -1.93
N LYS A 39 17.90 -2.59 -2.36
CA LYS A 39 17.10 -1.61 -1.60
C LYS A 39 15.93 -1.06 -2.44
N PRO A 40 14.70 -0.90 -1.89
CA PRO A 40 13.68 -0.07 -2.54
C PRO A 40 14.27 1.34 -2.74
N PRO A 41 14.14 1.95 -3.93
CA PRO A 41 14.71 3.26 -4.18
C PRO A 41 14.11 4.29 -3.20
N VAL A 42 14.94 5.24 -2.79
CA VAL A 42 14.51 6.35 -1.93
C VAL A 42 13.60 7.26 -2.75
N GLU A 43 12.35 7.45 -2.31
CA GLU A 43 11.41 8.37 -2.94
C GLU A 43 11.60 9.77 -2.33
N ALA A 44 12.17 10.70 -3.09
CA ALA A 44 12.05 12.13 -2.79
C ALA A 44 10.82 12.65 -3.53
N GLY A 45 9.78 13.11 -2.83
CA GLY A 45 8.55 13.60 -3.47
C GLY A 45 7.28 13.17 -2.75
N VAL A 46 6.15 13.28 -3.44
CA VAL A 46 4.84 12.90 -2.89
C VAL A 46 4.74 11.37 -2.84
N SER A 47 4.32 10.83 -1.69
CA SER A 47 4.16 9.38 -1.49
C SER A 47 3.25 8.76 -2.56
N LYS A 48 3.76 7.74 -3.28
CA LYS A 48 2.97 6.99 -4.27
C LYS A 48 1.75 6.33 -3.63
N GLN A 49 1.91 5.76 -2.44
CA GLN A 49 0.82 5.14 -1.70
C GLN A 49 -0.28 6.17 -1.38
N LEU A 50 0.12 7.37 -0.97
CA LEU A 50 -0.82 8.46 -0.68
C LEU A 50 -1.54 8.93 -1.95
N ALA A 51 -0.83 9.05 -3.07
CA ALA A 51 -1.42 9.41 -4.35
C ALA A 51 -2.45 8.37 -4.82
N ILE A 52 -2.13 7.07 -4.68
CA ILE A 52 -3.07 5.98 -5.01
C ILE A 52 -4.30 6.04 -4.11
N HIS A 53 -4.11 6.21 -2.80
CA HIS A 53 -5.21 6.29 -1.84
C HIS A 53 -6.14 7.48 -2.13
N ARG A 54 -5.58 8.68 -2.37
CA ARG A 54 -6.36 9.87 -2.73
C ARG A 54 -7.16 9.64 -4.02
N LYS A 55 -6.56 9.05 -5.05
CA LYS A 55 -7.26 8.73 -6.30
C LYS A 55 -8.47 7.80 -6.11
N GLN A 56 -8.42 6.92 -5.10
CA GLN A 56 -9.51 6.00 -4.79
C GLN A 56 -10.63 6.63 -3.96
N THR A 57 -10.35 7.72 -3.26
CA THR A 57 -11.23 8.27 -2.21
C THR A 57 -11.67 9.71 -2.46
N ILE A 58 -10.99 10.42 -3.36
CA ILE A 58 -11.26 11.82 -3.69
C ILE A 58 -11.52 11.93 -5.20
N SER A 59 -12.60 12.61 -5.56
CA SER A 59 -12.95 12.95 -6.96
C SER A 59 -13.34 14.43 -7.08
N GLN A 60 -13.49 14.94 -8.31
CA GLN A 60 -13.87 16.34 -8.57
C GLN A 60 -12.96 17.36 -7.86
N LEU A 61 -11.66 17.05 -7.76
CA LEU A 61 -10.68 17.89 -7.11
C LEU A 61 -10.47 19.20 -7.89
N ALA A 62 -10.64 20.33 -7.21
CA ALA A 62 -10.37 21.66 -7.74
C ALA A 62 -9.69 22.54 -6.68
N TYR A 63 -8.91 23.50 -7.18
CA TYR A 63 -8.15 24.44 -6.38
C TYR A 63 -8.47 25.87 -6.81
N ALA A 64 -8.69 26.75 -5.85
CA ALA A 64 -8.70 28.19 -6.07
C ALA A 64 -7.62 28.83 -5.19
N LEU A 65 -6.66 29.48 -5.83
CA LEU A 65 -5.56 30.18 -5.17
C LEU A 65 -5.79 31.69 -5.30
N GLN A 66 -5.90 32.37 -4.17
CA GLN A 66 -5.95 33.82 -4.10
C GLN A 66 -4.70 34.33 -3.41
N PHE A 67 -4.07 35.35 -4.01
CA PHE A 67 -2.89 36.01 -3.46
C PHE A 67 -3.15 37.51 -3.37
N ASP A 68 -2.92 38.08 -2.19
CA ASP A 68 -2.94 39.53 -2.00
C ASP A 68 -1.52 40.04 -2.22
N ILE A 69 -1.25 40.55 -3.43
CA ILE A 69 0.09 41.01 -3.84
C ILE A 69 0.34 42.43 -3.33
N PRO A 70 1.27 42.63 -2.36
CA PRO A 70 1.57 43.95 -1.85
C PRO A 70 2.38 44.78 -2.86
N PRO A 71 2.33 46.13 -2.77
CA PRO A 71 3.10 47.01 -3.64
C PRO A 71 4.62 46.96 -3.35
N ARG A 72 5.03 46.54 -2.16
CA ARG A 72 6.45 46.45 -1.76
C ARG A 72 6.90 44.99 -1.68
N LYS A 73 8.08 44.71 -2.23
CA LYS A 73 8.65 43.35 -2.31
C LYS A 73 9.07 42.75 -0.96
N ASP A 74 9.21 43.59 0.06
CA ASP A 74 9.58 43.19 1.42
C ASP A 74 8.38 42.77 2.28
N GLN A 75 7.15 42.95 1.77
CA GLN A 75 5.94 42.59 2.48
C GLN A 75 5.55 41.14 2.19
N PRO A 76 5.02 40.41 3.19
CA PRO A 76 4.52 39.06 2.99
C PRO A 76 3.32 39.07 2.03
N ILE A 77 3.23 38.02 1.21
CA ILE A 77 2.05 37.77 0.38
C ILE A 77 1.07 36.96 1.22
N ALA A 78 -0.06 37.56 1.58
CA ALA A 78 -1.16 36.79 2.16
C ALA A 78 -1.81 35.95 1.07
N ALA A 79 -2.19 34.72 1.39
CA ALA A 79 -2.78 33.79 0.44
C ALA A 79 -3.91 32.99 1.07
N THR A 80 -4.89 32.64 0.24
CA THR A 80 -5.94 31.67 0.56
C THR A 80 -5.91 30.56 -0.49
N GLU A 81 -5.83 29.31 -0.02
CA GLU A 81 -6.01 28.12 -0.83
C GLU A 81 -7.35 27.47 -0.47
N THR A 82 -8.28 27.44 -1.42
CA THR A 82 -9.54 26.69 -1.29
C THR A 82 -9.44 25.41 -2.09
N ILE A 83 -9.61 24.28 -1.41
CA ILE A 83 -9.60 22.94 -2.01
C ILE A 83 -11.02 22.38 -1.94
N SER A 84 -11.62 22.10 -3.09
CA SER A 84 -12.94 21.48 -3.18
C SER A 84 -12.85 20.12 -3.85
N PHE A 85 -13.57 19.14 -3.32
CA PHE A 85 -13.60 17.78 -3.84
C PHE A 85 -14.81 17.01 -3.32
N ASP A 86 -15.17 15.95 -4.03
CA ASP A 86 -16.06 14.91 -3.53
C ASP A 86 -15.24 13.89 -2.75
N TRP A 87 -15.71 13.54 -1.55
CA TRP A 87 -15.05 12.54 -0.69
C TRP A 87 -15.89 11.28 -0.59
N LYS A 88 -15.32 10.16 -1.05
CA LYS A 88 -15.82 8.82 -0.73
C LYS A 88 -15.40 8.46 0.69
N GLN A 89 -16.28 8.81 1.63
CA GLN A 89 -16.05 8.64 3.06
C GLN A 89 -15.63 7.20 3.41
N ASN A 90 -14.65 7.11 4.30
CA ASN A 90 -14.14 5.89 4.90
C ASN A 90 -13.59 6.20 6.29
N ASP A 91 -13.05 5.19 6.97
CA ASP A 91 -12.56 5.33 8.35
C ASP A 91 -11.17 5.99 8.45
N GLN A 92 -10.59 6.44 7.34
CA GLN A 92 -9.29 7.09 7.31
C GLN A 92 -9.45 8.61 7.26
N PRO A 93 -8.63 9.36 8.00
CA PRO A 93 -8.64 10.81 7.92
C PRO A 93 -8.19 11.28 6.53
N ILE A 94 -8.76 12.38 6.06
CA ILE A 94 -8.28 13.05 4.85
C ILE A 94 -6.87 13.59 5.11
N GLN A 95 -5.93 13.20 4.27
CA GLN A 95 -4.58 13.73 4.28
C GLN A 95 -4.39 14.69 3.11
N LEU A 96 -4.13 15.96 3.38
CA LEU A 96 -3.74 16.99 2.40
C LEU A 96 -2.27 17.31 2.60
N ASP A 97 -1.49 17.36 1.52
CA ASP A 97 -0.06 17.65 1.59
C ASP A 97 0.13 19.17 1.43
N PHE A 98 0.64 19.82 2.47
CA PHE A 98 0.88 21.26 2.47
C PHE A 98 2.36 21.50 2.75
N LYS A 99 3.11 21.90 1.71
CA LYS A 99 4.54 22.17 1.78
C LYS A 99 4.81 23.62 2.17
N GLU A 100 4.45 23.97 3.40
CA GLU A 100 4.73 25.29 3.97
C GLU A 100 5.18 25.16 5.42
N GLN A 101 5.87 26.17 5.93
CA GLN A 101 6.25 26.24 7.33
C GLN A 101 4.99 26.34 8.20
N ARG A 102 4.95 25.55 9.28
CA ARG A 102 3.86 25.55 10.28
C ARG A 102 3.51 26.96 10.76
N THR A 103 4.53 27.81 10.89
CA THR A 103 4.42 29.22 11.31
C THR A 103 3.72 30.12 10.32
N GLN A 104 3.43 29.68 9.09
CA GLN A 104 2.72 30.47 8.07
C GLN A 104 1.24 30.09 7.94
N LEU A 105 0.82 28.98 8.53
CA LEU A 105 -0.58 28.57 8.56
C LEU A 105 -1.33 29.42 9.60
N ARG A 106 -2.23 30.28 9.16
CA ARG A 106 -2.95 31.24 10.02
C ARG A 106 -4.34 30.75 10.46
N ARG A 107 -5.04 30.02 9.58
CA ARG A 107 -6.43 29.59 9.77
C ARG A 107 -6.71 28.36 8.90
N ILE A 108 -7.52 27.44 9.42
CA ILE A 108 -8.14 26.36 8.62
C ILE A 108 -9.65 26.45 8.80
N GLN A 109 -10.38 26.32 7.68
CA GLN A 109 -11.82 26.24 7.65
C GLN A 109 -12.24 24.99 6.85
N VAL A 110 -13.13 24.17 7.40
CA VAL A 110 -13.67 22.97 6.76
C VAL A 110 -15.18 23.15 6.64
N ASN A 111 -15.72 23.10 5.42
CA ASN A 111 -17.14 23.30 5.15
C ASN A 111 -17.72 24.53 5.89
N GLN A 112 -17.00 25.64 5.77
CA GLN A 112 -17.32 26.92 6.40
C GLN A 112 -17.17 27.00 7.94
N ALA A 113 -16.75 25.94 8.61
CA ALA A 113 -16.47 25.93 10.05
C ALA A 113 -14.97 26.07 10.34
N ASP A 114 -14.60 26.99 11.23
CA ASP A 114 -13.22 27.14 11.70
C ASP A 114 -12.82 25.98 12.60
N ILE A 115 -11.61 25.47 12.41
CA ILE A 115 -11.05 24.41 13.24
C ILE A 115 -9.69 24.82 13.83
N PRO A 116 -9.34 24.33 15.03
CA PRO A 116 -8.02 24.58 15.61
C PRO A 116 -6.93 23.91 14.79
N ILE A 117 -5.79 24.57 14.68
CA ILE A 117 -4.55 24.00 14.12
C ILE A 117 -3.83 23.27 15.25
N VAL A 118 -3.61 21.97 15.09
CA VAL A 118 -2.92 21.10 16.06
C VAL A 118 -1.67 20.51 15.39
N PHE A 119 -0.55 20.46 16.12
CA PHE A 119 0.77 20.06 15.60
C PHE A 119 1.38 18.88 16.33
#